data_AF-A0A4V2AGU3-F1
#
_entry.id   AF-A0A4V2AGU3-F1
#
_cell.length_a   1.000
_cell.length_b   1.000
_cell.length_c   1.000
_cell.angle_alpha   90.00
_cell.angle_beta   90.00
_cell.angle_gamma   90.00
#
_symmetry.space_group_name_H-M   'P 1'
#
loop_
_entity.id
_entity.type
_entity.pdbx_description
1 polymer ?
#
loop_
_entity_poly.entity_id
_entity_poly.type
_entity_poly.pdbx_seq_one_letter_code
_entity_poly.pdbx_strand_id
1 'polypeptide(L)'
;MKYCFLLLALASAVLPCSAQKAPGKLRHQGLPVLVSETDTLRFSVGTYQSTWTVSKKVAHDSLAFASMTPVAVTFYAGADSIRFHSTPASTQEFYVLRDGHYAHTVVYNRAYFSTLHHRKAKAADSLHTYFDASPADVAYFRELRARYPIDSLVAGAPDDATRVLRILHWVHGQWKHNGGQAPQKGDALSILEEARTGKGFPCFAYAEVLRAALGAAGIPCRKLALKKKTVETDPNASGHVANEVYLRDLGTWVFADPQEDVMPWLGKTPLNAIGFQRAITSNARNLTLKSYSVVSKEDYIDFAYPYLYYIDAAFDHRYGGAPKISVSGMSNLMLVPKGAPHPRKAGFYNNQKIDYCIYTDNLNDFYAPPARL
;
A
#
# COMPACT_ATOMS: atom_id res chain seq x y z
N MET A 1 13.19 24.32 14.30
CA MET A 1 12.08 23.36 14.12
C MET A 1 12.40 22.13 14.94
N LYS A 2 11.60 21.80 15.96
CA LYS A 2 11.82 20.60 16.79
C LYS A 2 11.08 19.43 16.11
N TYR A 3 11.81 18.40 15.71
CA TYR A 3 11.22 17.22 15.06
C TYR A 3 10.87 16.18 16.12
N CYS A 4 9.60 15.77 16.17
CA CYS A 4 9.21 14.52 16.81
C CYS A 4 8.94 13.53 15.68
N PHE A 5 9.82 12.54 15.49
CA PHE A 5 9.55 11.43 14.59
C PHE A 5 8.61 10.48 15.31
N LEU A 6 7.38 10.37 14.81
CA LEU A 6 6.40 9.48 15.42
C LEU A 6 5.71 8.63 14.36
N LEU A 7 6.01 7.34 14.43
CA LEU A 7 5.26 6.24 13.82
C LEU A 7 4.20 5.81 14.85
N LEU A 8 2.93 5.90 14.48
CA LEU A 8 1.82 5.54 15.36
C LEU A 8 1.21 4.22 14.85
N ALA A 9 1.58 3.12 15.52
CA ALA A 9 0.81 1.89 15.53
C ALA A 9 -0.08 1.86 16.79
N LEU A 10 -1.34 1.46 16.63
CA LEU A 10 -2.38 1.49 17.66
C LEU A 10 -2.09 0.52 18.82
N ALA A 11 -2.14 1.03 20.05
CA ALA A 11 -2.40 0.22 21.23
C ALA A 11 -3.45 0.92 22.10
N SER A 12 -4.55 0.21 22.38
CA SER A 12 -5.69 0.68 23.14
C SER A 12 -5.51 0.42 24.64
N ALA A 13 -5.54 1.47 25.45
CA ALA A 13 -5.84 1.38 26.88
C ALA A 13 -6.85 2.47 27.24
N VAL A 14 -7.99 2.04 27.78
CA VAL A 14 -9.07 2.91 28.26
C VAL A 14 -8.77 3.27 29.72
N LEU A 15 -8.69 4.57 30.01
CA LEU A 15 -8.69 5.10 31.37
C LEU A 15 -9.64 6.30 31.47
N PRO A 16 -10.18 6.59 32.67
CA PRO A 16 -11.48 7.22 32.84
C PRO A 16 -11.49 8.71 32.51
N CYS A 17 -12.62 9.14 31.96
CA CYS A 17 -12.94 10.50 31.59
C CYS A 17 -13.09 11.37 32.86
N SER A 18 -12.15 12.29 33.08
CA SER A 18 -12.36 13.44 33.96
C SER A 18 -13.10 14.54 33.19
N ALA A 19 -14.08 15.17 33.85
CA ALA A 19 -15.03 16.11 33.27
C ALA A 19 -14.35 17.24 32.45
N GLN A 20 -14.70 17.32 31.16
CA GLN A 20 -14.30 18.38 30.23
C GLN A 20 -15.03 19.69 30.57
N LYS A 21 -14.30 20.73 30.97
CA LYS A 21 -14.74 22.12 30.75
C LYS A 21 -14.61 22.44 29.27
N ALA A 22 -15.58 23.16 28.71
CA ALA A 22 -15.58 23.60 27.31
C ALA A 22 -14.30 24.41 26.97
N PRO A 23 -13.71 24.22 25.78
CA PRO A 23 -12.46 24.89 25.41
C PRO A 23 -12.59 26.42 25.34
N GLY A 24 -11.46 27.09 25.60
CA GLY A 24 -11.26 28.52 25.85
C GLY A 24 -12.16 29.54 25.13
N LYS A 25 -12.82 30.38 25.92
CA LYS A 25 -13.47 31.63 25.47
C LYS A 25 -12.45 32.71 25.05
N LEU A 26 -11.20 32.61 25.51
CA LEU A 26 -10.19 33.63 25.28
C LEU A 26 -9.61 33.52 23.87
N ARG A 27 -9.54 34.67 23.18
CA ARG A 27 -8.94 34.78 21.85
C ARG A 27 -7.88 35.89 21.84
N HIS A 28 -6.84 35.69 21.04
CA HIS A 28 -5.81 36.69 20.77
C HIS A 28 -5.54 36.71 19.27
N GLN A 29 -5.60 37.89 18.65
CA GLN A 29 -5.47 38.05 17.20
C GLN A 29 -6.39 37.10 16.40
N GLY A 30 -7.61 36.87 16.91
CA GLY A 30 -8.59 35.98 16.29
C GLY A 30 -8.35 34.48 16.50
N LEU A 31 -7.21 34.06 17.04
CA LEU A 31 -6.89 32.66 17.33
C LEU A 31 -7.27 32.26 18.77
N PRO A 32 -7.57 30.97 19.03
CA PRO A 32 -7.82 30.47 20.38
C PRO A 32 -6.59 30.64 21.28
N VAL A 33 -6.84 30.81 22.59
CA VAL A 33 -5.79 30.90 23.60
C VAL A 33 -5.91 29.75 24.59
N LEU A 34 -4.81 29.07 24.85
CA LEU A 34 -4.61 28.09 25.92
C LEU A 34 -3.88 28.77 27.07
N VAL A 35 -4.49 28.85 28.25
CA VAL A 35 -3.86 29.46 29.43
C VAL A 35 -3.02 28.40 30.15
N SER A 36 -1.75 28.71 30.42
CA SER A 36 -0.83 27.78 31.07
C SER A 36 -0.06 28.42 32.22
N GLU A 37 0.07 27.67 33.32
CA GLU A 37 0.92 28.03 34.47
C GLU A 37 2.39 27.60 34.26
N THR A 38 2.64 26.71 33.29
CA THR A 38 3.97 26.16 33.01
C THR A 38 4.37 26.36 31.54
N ASP A 39 5.66 26.25 31.24
CA ASP A 39 6.15 26.26 29.85
C ASP A 39 6.01 24.87 29.20
N THR A 40 5.69 23.83 29.97
CA THR A 40 5.62 22.45 29.48
C THR A 40 4.18 21.97 29.50
N LEU A 41 3.62 21.82 28.30
CA LEU A 41 2.29 21.29 28.06
C LEU A 41 2.35 19.78 27.92
N ARG A 42 1.30 19.08 28.35
CA ARG A 42 1.08 17.72 27.84
C ARG A 42 0.29 17.83 26.55
N PHE A 43 0.52 16.95 25.59
CA PHE A 43 -0.33 16.85 24.41
C PHE A 43 -0.59 15.39 24.03
N SER A 44 -1.67 15.19 23.28
CA SER A 44 -2.02 13.90 22.69
C SER A 44 -2.32 14.06 21.21
N VAL A 45 -1.88 13.09 20.40
CA VAL A 45 -2.26 12.91 18.99
C VAL A 45 -2.86 11.51 18.87
N GLY A 46 -4.19 11.43 18.82
CA GLY A 46 -4.88 10.14 18.95
C GLY A 46 -4.59 9.49 20.30
N THR A 47 -4.04 8.27 20.29
CA THR A 47 -3.63 7.54 21.50
C THR A 47 -2.23 7.91 21.98
N TYR A 48 -1.40 8.53 21.13
CA TYR A 48 -0.07 8.96 21.54
C TYR A 48 -0.16 10.12 22.52
N GLN A 49 0.70 10.10 23.54
CA GLN A 49 0.83 11.18 24.52
C GLN A 49 2.30 11.55 24.69
N SER A 50 2.55 12.85 24.86
CA SER A 50 3.88 13.38 25.11
C SER A 50 3.82 14.76 25.75
N THR A 51 4.98 15.40 25.91
CA THR A 51 5.10 16.76 26.43
C THR A 51 5.72 17.69 25.40
N TRP A 52 5.31 18.96 25.45
CA TRP A 52 5.78 20.03 24.58
C TRP A 52 6.20 21.23 25.42
N THR A 53 7.46 21.62 25.35
CA THR A 53 7.94 22.84 26.01
C THR A 53 7.89 24.04 25.05
N VAL A 54 7.00 24.97 25.38
CA VAL A 54 6.71 26.20 24.65
C VAL A 54 7.93 27.12 24.67
N SER A 55 8.37 27.55 23.50
CA SER A 55 9.49 28.48 23.34
C SER A 55 9.03 29.92 23.28
N LYS A 56 9.42 30.74 24.27
CA LYS A 56 9.15 32.18 24.30
C LYS A 56 9.99 33.00 23.30
N LYS A 57 11.03 32.39 22.72
CA LYS A 57 11.99 33.07 21.81
C LYS A 57 11.71 32.81 20.33
N VAL A 58 10.75 31.95 20.02
CA VAL A 58 10.44 31.53 18.64
C VAL A 58 9.12 32.16 18.23
N ALA A 59 9.13 32.90 17.12
CA ALA A 59 7.95 33.60 16.62
C ALA A 59 6.79 32.66 16.27
N HIS A 60 7.09 31.43 15.84
CA HIS A 60 6.13 30.38 15.49
C HIS A 60 6.60 29.04 16.08
N ASP A 61 6.26 28.78 17.34
CA ASP A 61 6.70 27.54 17.99
C ASP A 61 5.94 26.34 17.42
N SER A 62 6.66 25.47 16.71
CA SER A 62 6.05 24.57 15.72
C SER A 62 6.19 23.10 16.10
N LEU A 63 5.06 22.41 16.26
CA LEU A 63 4.97 20.95 16.38
C LEU A 63 4.60 20.34 15.02
N ALA A 64 5.34 19.33 14.56
CA ALA A 64 4.99 18.60 13.34
C ALA A 64 4.77 17.11 13.63
N PHE A 65 3.72 16.54 13.05
CA PHE A 65 3.45 15.10 13.03
C PHE A 65 2.91 14.69 11.66
N ALA A 66 2.60 13.40 11.45
CA ALA A 66 1.90 12.92 10.27
C ALA A 66 0.84 11.90 10.68
N SER A 67 -0.25 11.84 9.94
CA SER A 67 -1.31 10.85 10.15
C SER A 67 -1.95 10.49 8.81
N MET A 68 -2.48 9.27 8.71
CA MET A 68 -3.16 8.80 7.50
C MET A 68 -4.64 9.19 7.46
N THR A 69 -5.26 9.37 8.62
CA THR A 69 -6.69 9.70 8.78
C THR A 69 -6.84 10.90 9.71
N PRO A 70 -7.99 11.60 9.69
CA PRO A 70 -8.25 12.67 10.64
C PRO A 70 -8.07 12.19 12.09
N VAL A 71 -7.29 12.93 12.87
CA VAL A 71 -6.94 12.57 14.24
C VAL A 71 -7.23 13.72 15.20
N ALA A 72 -7.73 13.39 16.39
CA ALA A 72 -7.90 14.38 17.45
C ALA A 72 -6.53 14.75 18.05
N VAL A 73 -6.27 16.04 18.15
CA VAL A 73 -5.10 16.60 18.82
C VAL A 73 -5.60 17.41 20.02
N THR A 74 -5.01 17.16 21.19
CA THR A 74 -5.35 17.87 22.42
C THR A 74 -4.08 18.34 23.10
N PHE A 75 -4.04 19.61 23.50
CA PHE A 75 -3.03 20.14 24.42
C PHE A 75 -3.69 20.40 25.78
N TYR A 76 -2.97 20.07 26.84
CA TYR A 76 -3.40 20.19 28.23
C TYR A 76 -2.45 21.13 28.97
N ALA A 77 -3.03 22.12 29.66
CA ALA A 77 -2.33 23.12 30.45
C ALA A 77 -3.01 23.26 31.83
N GLY A 78 -2.71 22.33 32.75
CA GLY A 78 -3.36 22.29 34.06
C GLY A 78 -4.88 22.09 33.95
N ALA A 79 -5.65 23.12 34.30
CA ALA A 79 -7.11 23.11 34.24
C ALA A 79 -7.68 23.51 32.86
N ASP A 80 -6.85 23.99 31.93
CA ASP A 80 -7.26 24.38 30.58
C ASP A 80 -6.82 23.36 29.52
N SER A 81 -7.54 23.33 28.40
CA SER A 81 -7.19 22.49 27.26
C SER A 81 -7.72 23.05 25.96
N ILE A 82 -6.98 22.79 24.88
CA ILE A 82 -7.44 23.05 23.52
C ILE A 82 -7.45 21.73 22.76
N ARG A 83 -8.58 21.42 22.12
CA ARG A 83 -8.78 20.24 21.32
C ARG A 83 -9.26 20.62 19.93
N PHE A 84 -8.68 20.00 18.92
CA PHE A 84 -9.09 20.15 17.53
C PHE A 84 -8.93 18.83 16.78
N HIS A 85 -9.61 18.70 15.64
CA HIS A 85 -9.40 17.60 14.71
C HIS A 85 -8.44 18.08 13.62
N SER A 86 -7.39 17.31 13.38
CA SER A 86 -6.42 17.59 12.34
C SER A 86 -6.50 16.56 11.23
N THR A 87 -6.53 17.01 9.98
CA THR A 87 -6.50 16.16 8.79
C THR A 87 -5.08 16.12 8.19
N PRO A 88 -4.71 15.09 7.41
CA PRO A 88 -3.43 15.08 6.73
C PRO A 88 -3.24 16.34 5.87
N ALA A 89 -2.02 16.88 5.84
CA ALA A 89 -1.66 18.15 5.19
C ALA A 89 -2.44 19.39 5.71
N SER A 90 -2.83 19.40 6.99
CA SER A 90 -3.46 20.56 7.64
C SER A 90 -2.53 21.27 8.63
N THR A 91 -2.84 22.54 8.86
CA THR A 91 -2.19 23.38 9.86
C THR A 91 -3.24 23.87 10.85
N GLN A 92 -2.92 23.86 12.13
CA GLN A 92 -3.71 24.51 13.18
C GLN A 92 -2.84 25.48 13.97
N GLU A 93 -3.38 26.64 14.28
CA GLU A 93 -2.70 27.71 15.02
C GLU A 93 -3.49 28.06 16.29
N PHE A 94 -2.76 28.37 17.36
CA PHE A 94 -3.30 28.90 18.62
C PHE A 94 -2.20 29.62 19.40
N TYR A 95 -2.58 30.36 20.44
CA TYR A 95 -1.63 30.96 21.37
C TYR A 95 -1.61 30.23 22.70
N VAL A 96 -0.42 30.15 23.32
CA VAL A 96 -0.28 29.79 24.73
C VAL A 96 -0.05 31.07 25.51
N LEU A 97 -0.95 31.39 26.44
CA LEU A 97 -0.82 32.54 27.34
C LEU A 97 -0.20 32.09 28.65
N ARG A 98 0.90 32.73 29.02
CA ARG A 98 1.55 32.57 30.33
C ARG A 98 2.19 33.88 30.77
N ASP A 99 1.98 34.27 32.03
CA ASP A 99 2.60 35.46 32.64
C ASP A 99 2.43 36.73 31.78
N GLY A 100 1.26 36.88 31.13
CA GLY A 100 0.97 38.00 30.22
C GLY A 100 1.59 37.89 28.81
N HIS A 101 2.41 36.88 28.54
CA HIS A 101 3.04 36.64 27.24
C HIS A 101 2.24 35.65 26.40
N TYR A 102 1.97 36.02 25.16
CA TYR A 102 1.35 35.16 24.15
C TYR A 102 2.43 34.50 23.29
N ALA A 103 2.56 33.18 23.38
CA ALA A 103 3.44 32.39 22.52
C ALA A 103 2.63 31.78 21.37
N HIS A 104 2.93 32.18 20.13
CA HIS A 104 2.25 31.63 18.96
C HIS A 104 2.72 30.20 18.71
N THR A 105 1.77 29.26 18.67
CA THR A 105 2.00 27.84 18.51
C THR A 105 1.35 27.35 17.23
N VAL A 106 2.14 26.67 16.39
CA VAL A 106 1.67 26.13 15.11
C VAL A 106 1.82 24.61 15.12
N VAL A 107 0.77 23.92 14.73
CA VAL A 107 0.72 22.46 14.68
C VAL A 107 0.49 22.04 13.24
N TYR A 108 1.48 21.36 12.66
CA TYR A 108 1.46 20.90 11.29
C TYR A 108 1.27 19.38 11.24
N ASN A 109 0.18 18.93 10.62
CA ASN A 109 -0.03 17.54 10.27
C ASN A 109 0.41 17.35 8.82
N ARG A 110 1.60 16.82 8.62
CA ARG A 110 2.18 16.59 7.29
C ARG A 110 1.40 15.51 6.56
N ALA A 111 1.41 15.56 5.23
CA ALA A 111 1.00 14.42 4.44
C ALA A 111 1.85 13.20 4.85
N TYR A 112 1.19 12.12 5.24
CA TYR A 112 1.88 10.87 5.62
C TYR A 112 2.56 10.24 4.40
N PHE A 113 1.95 10.40 3.22
CA PHE A 113 2.44 9.90 1.96
C PHE A 113 2.36 10.96 0.86
N SER A 114 3.33 10.94 -0.05
CA SER A 114 3.36 11.85 -1.20
C SER A 114 2.52 11.31 -2.35
N THR A 115 1.54 12.07 -2.83
CA THR A 115 0.78 11.72 -4.03
C THR A 115 1.68 11.62 -5.25
N LEU A 116 1.58 10.51 -5.99
CA LEU A 116 2.32 10.28 -7.22
C LEU A 116 1.43 10.53 -8.45
N HIS A 117 2.04 11.07 -9.51
CA HIS A 117 1.35 11.41 -10.74
C HIS A 117 1.85 10.54 -11.89
N HIS A 118 0.97 10.23 -12.83
CA HIS A 118 1.25 9.46 -14.04
C HIS A 118 0.48 10.10 -15.19
N ARG A 119 1.01 10.01 -16.41
CA ARG A 119 0.31 10.47 -17.61
C ARG A 119 -0.87 9.55 -17.95
N LYS A 120 -1.82 10.10 -18.70
CA LYS A 120 -2.90 9.36 -19.36
C LYS A 120 -2.99 9.85 -20.81
N ALA A 121 -2.23 9.21 -21.68
CA ALA A 121 -2.20 9.46 -23.13
C ALA A 121 -2.68 8.21 -23.88
N LYS A 122 -2.86 8.27 -25.21
CA LYS A 122 -3.16 7.06 -26.00
C LYS A 122 -2.11 5.97 -25.71
N ALA A 123 -2.56 4.73 -25.53
CA ALA A 123 -1.66 3.60 -25.33
C ALA A 123 -0.79 3.36 -26.58
N ALA A 124 0.45 2.92 -26.39
CA ALA A 124 1.28 2.45 -27.49
C ALA A 124 0.77 1.11 -28.04
N ASP A 125 0.69 0.99 -29.38
CA ASP A 125 0.15 -0.19 -30.06
C ASP A 125 1.04 -1.45 -29.93
N SER A 126 2.26 -1.32 -29.37
CA SER A 126 3.21 -2.43 -29.20
C SER A 126 3.30 -2.98 -27.77
N LEU A 127 2.69 -2.31 -26.79
CA LEU A 127 2.82 -2.64 -25.37
C LEU A 127 1.61 -3.46 -24.90
N HIS A 128 1.66 -4.76 -25.15
CA HIS A 128 0.62 -5.71 -24.76
C HIS A 128 1.12 -6.75 -23.76
N THR A 129 0.23 -7.17 -22.85
CA THR A 129 0.45 -8.29 -21.93
C THR A 129 -0.28 -9.53 -22.45
N TYR A 130 0.44 -10.63 -22.63
CA TYR A 130 -0.03 -11.84 -23.30
C TYR A 130 -0.36 -12.97 -22.34
N PHE A 131 -1.48 -13.63 -22.61
CA PHE A 131 -2.01 -14.77 -21.86
C PHE A 131 -2.42 -15.91 -22.79
N ASP A 132 -2.52 -17.13 -22.26
CA ASP A 132 -2.95 -18.30 -23.04
C ASP A 132 -4.40 -18.07 -23.52
N ALA A 133 -4.67 -18.26 -24.82
CA ALA A 133 -6.01 -18.10 -25.38
C ALA A 133 -7.02 -19.11 -24.79
N SER A 134 -6.57 -20.34 -24.54
CA SER A 134 -7.38 -21.43 -23.97
C SER A 134 -6.72 -22.00 -22.70
N PRO A 135 -6.89 -21.36 -21.53
CA PRO A 135 -6.31 -21.85 -20.27
C PRO A 135 -6.77 -23.28 -19.90
N ALA A 136 -7.99 -23.68 -20.29
CA ALA A 136 -8.49 -25.03 -20.05
C ALA A 136 -7.67 -26.13 -20.75
N ASP A 137 -6.99 -25.78 -21.86
CA ASP A 137 -6.21 -26.73 -22.67
C ASP A 137 -4.74 -26.81 -22.23
N VAL A 138 -4.30 -25.89 -21.38
CA VAL A 138 -2.93 -25.87 -20.85
C VAL A 138 -2.75 -27.03 -19.87
N ALA A 139 -1.86 -27.96 -20.20
CA ALA A 139 -1.60 -29.16 -19.40
C ALA A 139 -1.25 -28.83 -17.93
N TYR A 140 -0.42 -27.81 -17.72
CA TYR A 140 -0.04 -27.32 -16.38
C TYR A 140 -1.27 -26.92 -15.53
N PHE A 141 -2.24 -26.22 -16.13
CA PHE A 141 -3.45 -25.81 -15.43
C PHE A 141 -4.41 -26.97 -15.17
N ARG A 142 -4.50 -27.95 -16.08
CA ARG A 142 -5.26 -29.18 -15.83
C ARG A 142 -4.70 -29.95 -14.65
N GLU A 143 -3.37 -30.07 -14.57
CA GLU A 143 -2.72 -30.71 -13.42
C GLU A 143 -2.99 -29.96 -12.11
N LEU A 144 -2.87 -28.63 -12.13
CA LEU A 144 -3.15 -27.81 -10.94
C LEU A 144 -4.60 -27.98 -10.45
N ARG A 145 -5.58 -28.00 -11.35
CA ARG A 145 -7.00 -28.23 -11.01
C ARG A 145 -7.26 -29.66 -10.51
N ALA A 146 -6.54 -30.65 -11.03
CA ALA A 146 -6.68 -32.03 -10.59
C ALA A 146 -6.14 -32.26 -9.16
N ARG A 147 -5.11 -31.49 -8.74
CA ARG A 147 -4.42 -31.69 -7.45
C ARG A 147 -4.89 -30.76 -6.33
N TYR A 148 -5.47 -29.61 -6.67
CA TYR A 148 -5.84 -28.56 -5.72
C TYR A 148 -7.29 -28.10 -5.94
N PRO A 149 -7.96 -27.53 -4.92
CA PRO A 149 -9.40 -27.29 -4.93
C PRO A 149 -9.83 -26.07 -5.77
N ILE A 150 -9.14 -25.77 -6.88
CA ILE A 150 -9.36 -24.57 -7.70
C ILE A 150 -10.82 -24.49 -8.18
N ASP A 151 -11.36 -25.59 -8.71
CA ASP A 151 -12.73 -25.64 -9.23
C ASP A 151 -13.77 -25.44 -8.11
N SER A 152 -13.56 -26.08 -6.96
CA SER A 152 -14.44 -25.95 -5.80
C SER A 152 -14.43 -24.52 -5.21
N LEU A 153 -13.28 -23.85 -5.22
CA LEU A 153 -13.16 -22.47 -4.73
C LEU A 153 -13.99 -21.50 -5.58
N VAL A 154 -14.04 -21.70 -6.91
CA VAL A 154 -14.76 -20.79 -7.82
C VAL A 154 -16.21 -21.18 -8.07
N ALA A 155 -16.61 -22.40 -7.70
CA ALA A 155 -17.96 -22.90 -7.86
C ALA A 155 -19.00 -21.99 -7.17
N GLY A 156 -20.08 -21.67 -7.88
CA GLY A 156 -21.18 -20.84 -7.37
C GLY A 156 -20.82 -19.40 -7.00
N ALA A 157 -19.62 -18.92 -7.35
CA ALA A 157 -19.26 -17.51 -7.14
C ALA A 157 -20.06 -16.61 -8.10
N PRO A 158 -20.65 -15.50 -7.61
CA PRO A 158 -21.54 -14.64 -8.40
C PRO A 158 -20.80 -13.75 -9.40
N ASP A 159 -19.52 -13.45 -9.16
CA ASP A 159 -18.70 -12.54 -9.97
C ASP A 159 -17.21 -12.93 -9.93
N ASP A 160 -16.39 -12.33 -10.80
CA ASP A 160 -14.96 -12.64 -10.86
C ASP A 160 -14.22 -12.15 -9.60
N ALA A 161 -14.65 -11.04 -8.99
CA ALA A 161 -14.07 -10.53 -7.75
C ALA A 161 -14.18 -11.54 -6.59
N THR A 162 -15.30 -12.23 -6.46
CA THR A 162 -15.52 -13.26 -5.44
C THR A 162 -14.65 -14.49 -5.71
N ARG A 163 -14.50 -14.90 -6.96
CA ARG A 163 -13.57 -15.98 -7.35
C ARG A 163 -12.13 -15.64 -6.95
N VAL A 164 -11.71 -14.39 -7.20
CA VAL A 164 -10.39 -13.90 -6.82
C VAL A 164 -10.19 -13.93 -5.33
N LEU A 165 -11.12 -13.37 -4.52
CA LEU A 165 -10.99 -13.36 -3.06
C LEU A 165 -10.91 -14.78 -2.45
N ARG A 166 -11.67 -15.74 -2.98
CA ARG A 166 -11.62 -17.13 -2.49
C ARG A 166 -10.29 -17.80 -2.79
N ILE A 167 -9.76 -17.64 -3.99
CA ILE A 167 -8.44 -18.19 -4.35
C ILE A 167 -7.33 -17.44 -3.60
N LEU A 168 -7.41 -16.11 -3.50
CA LEU A 168 -6.49 -15.26 -2.74
C LEU A 168 -6.32 -15.78 -1.31
N HIS A 169 -7.44 -15.96 -0.61
CA HIS A 169 -7.45 -16.46 0.76
C HIS A 169 -6.91 -17.90 0.87
N TRP A 170 -7.29 -18.77 -0.08
CA TRP A 170 -6.76 -20.13 -0.12
C TRP A 170 -5.23 -20.13 -0.26
N VAL A 171 -4.67 -19.30 -1.14
CA VAL A 171 -3.21 -19.17 -1.33
C VAL A 171 -2.54 -18.64 -0.06
N HIS A 172 -3.08 -17.58 0.56
CA HIS A 172 -2.56 -17.03 1.80
C HIS A 172 -2.43 -18.09 2.90
N GLY A 173 -3.42 -18.98 3.01
CA GLY A 173 -3.45 -20.05 4.01
C GLY A 173 -2.52 -21.25 3.75
N GLN A 174 -1.79 -21.30 2.64
CA GLN A 174 -0.97 -22.48 2.31
C GLN A 174 0.31 -22.58 3.15
N TRP A 175 0.87 -21.46 3.62
CA TRP A 175 2.04 -21.45 4.49
C TRP A 175 2.16 -20.12 5.26
N LYS A 176 3.03 -20.10 6.28
CA LYS A 176 3.43 -18.86 6.96
C LYS A 176 4.57 -18.19 6.21
N HIS A 177 4.51 -16.87 6.06
CA HIS A 177 5.52 -16.11 5.33
C HIS A 177 6.92 -16.33 5.90
N ASN A 178 7.90 -16.59 5.02
CA ASN A 178 9.31 -16.65 5.38
C ASN A 178 10.16 -16.01 4.27
N GLY A 179 10.56 -14.76 4.48
CA GLY A 179 11.39 -14.00 3.55
C GLY A 179 12.78 -14.60 3.27
N GLY A 180 13.28 -15.46 4.16
CA GLY A 180 14.63 -16.04 4.08
C GLY A 180 14.71 -17.40 3.38
N GLN A 181 13.58 -17.95 2.91
CA GLN A 181 13.52 -19.32 2.40
C GLN A 181 12.92 -19.36 1.00
N ALA A 182 13.78 -19.47 -0.02
CA ALA A 182 13.30 -19.65 -1.40
C ALA A 182 12.82 -21.10 -1.65
N PRO A 183 11.78 -21.30 -2.48
CA PRO A 183 11.44 -22.63 -2.97
C PRO A 183 12.53 -23.18 -3.89
N GLN A 184 12.64 -24.50 -4.00
CA GLN A 184 13.63 -25.13 -4.88
C GLN A 184 13.29 -24.91 -6.36
N LYS A 185 12.00 -24.85 -6.68
CA LYS A 185 11.49 -24.53 -8.02
C LYS A 185 10.47 -23.41 -7.93
N GLY A 186 10.55 -22.46 -8.87
CA GLY A 186 9.71 -21.27 -8.90
C GLY A 186 8.34 -21.46 -9.56
N ASP A 187 7.79 -22.67 -9.56
CA ASP A 187 6.47 -22.98 -10.14
C ASP A 187 5.48 -23.39 -9.04
N ALA A 188 4.19 -23.11 -9.25
CA ALA A 188 3.16 -23.26 -8.22
C ALA A 188 3.00 -24.70 -7.70
N LEU A 189 3.07 -25.72 -8.57
CA LEU A 189 2.95 -27.13 -8.16
C LEU A 189 4.06 -27.51 -7.19
N SER A 190 5.31 -27.16 -7.53
CA SER A 190 6.46 -27.44 -6.68
C SER A 190 6.39 -26.67 -5.36
N ILE A 191 6.05 -25.36 -5.41
CA ILE A 191 5.89 -24.52 -4.22
C ILE A 191 4.85 -25.11 -3.27
N LEU A 192 3.68 -25.49 -3.79
CA LEU A 192 2.59 -26.05 -3.00
C LEU A 192 2.97 -27.40 -2.37
N GLU A 193 3.68 -28.28 -3.09
CA GLU A 193 4.16 -29.54 -2.50
C GLU A 193 5.20 -29.30 -1.41
N GLU A 194 6.15 -28.40 -1.64
CA GLU A 194 7.13 -28.07 -0.61
C GLU A 194 6.45 -27.44 0.63
N ALA A 195 5.45 -26.58 0.45
CA ALA A 195 4.70 -25.98 1.55
C ALA A 195 4.00 -27.02 2.44
N ARG A 196 3.49 -28.11 1.86
CA ARG A 196 2.85 -29.22 2.60
C ARG A 196 3.82 -29.93 3.56
N THR A 197 5.12 -29.80 3.35
CA THR A 197 6.15 -30.31 4.27
C THR A 197 6.41 -29.37 5.47
N GLY A 198 5.65 -28.28 5.61
CA GLY A 198 5.78 -27.30 6.68
C GLY A 198 6.71 -26.12 6.38
N LYS A 199 7.20 -26.01 5.14
CA LYS A 199 8.06 -24.90 4.70
C LYS A 199 7.27 -23.62 4.51
N GLY A 200 7.89 -22.48 4.81
CA GLY A 200 7.40 -21.14 4.48
C GLY A 200 8.20 -20.50 3.36
N PHE A 201 7.61 -19.54 2.64
CA PHE A 201 8.22 -18.89 1.47
C PHE A 201 7.99 -17.36 1.44
N PRO A 202 8.79 -16.61 0.65
CA PRO A 202 8.66 -15.17 0.47
C PRO A 202 7.48 -14.77 -0.44
N CYS A 203 7.23 -13.46 -0.52
CA CYS A 203 6.18 -12.82 -1.31
C CYS A 203 6.04 -13.36 -2.75
N PHE A 204 7.16 -13.55 -3.46
CA PHE A 204 7.12 -13.99 -4.86
C PHE A 204 6.52 -15.39 -5.05
N ALA A 205 6.63 -16.26 -4.03
CA ALA A 205 6.06 -17.60 -4.08
C ALA A 205 4.53 -17.54 -3.96
N TYR A 206 4.01 -16.69 -3.06
CA TYR A 206 2.57 -16.43 -2.96
C TYR A 206 2.03 -15.88 -4.28
N ALA A 207 2.74 -14.91 -4.85
CA ALA A 207 2.33 -14.28 -6.10
C ALA A 207 2.35 -15.23 -7.30
N GLU A 208 3.28 -16.20 -7.32
CA GLU A 208 3.33 -17.23 -8.34
C GLU A 208 2.19 -18.24 -8.21
N VAL A 209 1.91 -18.71 -6.99
CA VAL A 209 0.81 -19.65 -6.74
C VAL A 209 -0.54 -18.99 -7.07
N LEU A 210 -0.77 -17.74 -6.65
CA LEU A 210 -1.98 -17.00 -7.00
C LEU A 210 -2.13 -16.85 -8.51
N ARG A 211 -1.04 -16.50 -9.21
CA ARG A 211 -1.04 -16.37 -10.67
C ARG A 211 -1.44 -17.67 -11.36
N ALA A 212 -0.86 -18.79 -10.95
CA ALA A 212 -1.15 -20.09 -11.54
C ALA A 212 -2.58 -20.55 -11.24
N ALA A 213 -3.04 -20.38 -10.00
CA ALA A 213 -4.38 -20.79 -9.56
C ALA A 213 -5.48 -19.98 -10.27
N LEU A 214 -5.33 -18.67 -10.38
CA LEU A 214 -6.25 -17.82 -11.12
C LEU A 214 -6.21 -18.12 -12.63
N GLY A 215 -5.02 -18.32 -13.20
CA GLY A 215 -4.86 -18.75 -14.58
C GLY A 215 -5.58 -20.07 -14.88
N ALA A 216 -5.49 -21.04 -13.96
CA ALA A 216 -6.19 -22.31 -14.07
C ALA A 216 -7.72 -22.17 -13.93
N ALA A 217 -8.20 -21.22 -13.12
CA ALA A 217 -9.60 -20.79 -13.09
C ALA A 217 -10.01 -19.93 -14.31
N GLY A 218 -9.10 -19.74 -15.27
CA GLY A 218 -9.31 -18.98 -16.49
C GLY A 218 -9.19 -17.46 -16.32
N ILE A 219 -8.89 -16.94 -15.13
CA ILE A 219 -8.82 -15.51 -14.82
C ILE A 219 -7.39 -14.98 -15.09
N PRO A 220 -7.20 -13.97 -15.98
CA PRO A 220 -5.88 -13.44 -16.27
C PRO A 220 -5.27 -12.79 -15.03
N CYS A 221 -4.07 -13.21 -14.66
CA CYS A 221 -3.35 -12.71 -13.50
C CYS A 221 -1.87 -12.50 -13.84
N ARG A 222 -1.31 -11.36 -13.45
CA ARG A 222 0.12 -11.04 -13.60
C ARG A 222 0.75 -10.80 -12.24
N LYS A 223 2.03 -11.15 -12.10
CA LYS A 223 2.83 -10.71 -10.96
C LYS A 223 3.23 -9.25 -11.17
N LEU A 224 3.24 -8.49 -10.08
CA LEU A 224 3.81 -7.16 -10.01
C LEU A 224 5.05 -7.21 -9.14
N ALA A 225 6.19 -6.77 -9.68
CA ALA A 225 7.36 -6.49 -8.89
C ALA A 225 7.30 -5.02 -8.43
N LEU A 226 7.14 -4.82 -7.12
CA LEU A 226 6.95 -3.52 -6.48
C LEU A 226 8.25 -3.06 -5.84
N LYS A 227 8.60 -1.79 -6.05
CA LYS A 227 9.90 -1.23 -5.65
C LYS A 227 9.71 0.15 -5.04
N LYS A 228 10.49 0.43 -4.00
CA LYS A 228 10.53 1.74 -3.34
C LYS A 228 11.21 2.79 -4.22
N LYS A 229 10.93 4.07 -3.94
CA LYS A 229 11.66 5.19 -4.55
C LYS A 229 13.18 5.06 -4.40
N THR A 230 13.63 4.51 -3.28
CA THR A 230 15.03 4.34 -2.88
C THR A 230 15.67 3.07 -3.44
N VAL A 231 15.03 2.37 -4.39
CA VAL A 231 15.48 1.07 -4.90
C VAL A 231 16.94 1.03 -5.33
N GLU A 232 17.52 2.11 -5.86
CA GLU A 232 18.92 2.11 -6.30
C GLU A 232 19.93 2.38 -5.18
N THR A 233 19.49 3.02 -4.09
CA THR A 233 20.38 3.67 -3.10
C THR A 233 20.30 3.03 -1.72
N ASP A 234 19.16 2.42 -1.40
CA ASP A 234 18.93 1.77 -0.10
C ASP A 234 19.13 0.25 -0.25
N PRO A 235 20.20 -0.32 0.33
CA PRO A 235 20.46 -1.76 0.25
C PRO A 235 19.39 -2.59 0.98
N ASN A 236 18.58 -1.97 1.84
CA ASN A 236 17.47 -2.59 2.57
C ASN A 236 16.11 -2.33 1.92
N ALA A 237 16.07 -1.70 0.73
CA ALA A 237 14.83 -1.51 -0.03
C ALA A 237 14.37 -2.80 -0.74
N SER A 238 14.46 -3.95 -0.06
CA SER A 238 13.98 -5.26 -0.52
C SER A 238 12.60 -5.12 -1.12
N GLY A 239 12.43 -5.53 -2.39
CA GLY A 239 11.15 -5.40 -3.11
C GLY A 239 10.01 -6.21 -2.49
N HIS A 240 8.79 -5.90 -2.92
CA HIS A 240 7.59 -6.72 -2.65
C HIS A 240 7.05 -7.28 -3.96
N VAL A 241 6.42 -8.45 -3.92
CA VAL A 241 5.78 -9.05 -5.10
C VAL A 241 4.34 -9.36 -4.76
N ALA A 242 3.43 -8.76 -5.53
CA ALA A 242 1.99 -8.96 -5.44
C ALA A 242 1.44 -9.30 -6.83
N ASN A 243 0.13 -9.18 -7.03
CA ASN A 243 -0.52 -9.48 -8.29
C ASN A 243 -1.43 -8.36 -8.75
N GLU A 244 -1.67 -8.35 -10.06
CA GLU A 244 -2.84 -7.71 -10.65
C GLU A 244 -3.63 -8.73 -11.45
N VAL A 245 -4.95 -8.68 -11.29
CA VAL A 245 -5.91 -9.62 -11.87
C VAL A 245 -6.87 -8.86 -12.77
N TYR A 246 -7.11 -9.35 -13.98
CA TYR A 246 -8.04 -8.73 -14.90
C TYR A 246 -9.45 -9.29 -14.67
N LEU A 247 -10.32 -8.47 -14.08
CA LEU A 247 -11.72 -8.82 -13.87
C LEU A 247 -12.49 -8.53 -15.16
N ARG A 248 -13.00 -9.58 -15.82
CA ARG A 248 -13.58 -9.44 -17.17
C ARG A 248 -14.96 -8.80 -17.15
N ASP A 249 -15.73 -9.08 -16.11
CA ASP A 249 -17.01 -8.44 -15.83
C ASP A 249 -16.87 -6.90 -15.68
N LEU A 250 -15.74 -6.41 -15.16
CA LEU A 250 -15.45 -4.99 -14.99
C LEU A 250 -14.54 -4.39 -16.07
N GLY A 251 -13.92 -5.22 -16.90
CA GLY A 251 -12.96 -4.81 -17.92
C GLY A 251 -11.71 -4.11 -17.37
N THR A 252 -11.30 -4.41 -16.13
CA THR A 252 -10.24 -3.67 -15.43
C THR A 252 -9.27 -4.57 -14.67
N TRP A 253 -8.04 -4.09 -14.53
CA TRP A 253 -7.04 -4.68 -13.63
C TRP A 253 -7.34 -4.34 -12.17
N VAL A 254 -7.09 -5.27 -11.27
CA VAL A 254 -7.31 -5.14 -9.83
C VAL A 254 -6.12 -5.71 -9.07
N PHE A 255 -5.63 -4.97 -8.08
CA PHE A 255 -4.53 -5.37 -7.23
C PHE A 255 -4.96 -6.45 -6.24
N ALA A 256 -4.12 -7.46 -6.06
CA ALA A 256 -4.34 -8.51 -5.07
C ALA A 256 -3.00 -8.90 -4.45
N ASP A 257 -2.95 -8.95 -3.12
CA ASP A 257 -1.76 -9.31 -2.36
C ASP A 257 -1.97 -10.63 -1.64
N PRO A 258 -1.49 -11.76 -2.19
CA PRO A 258 -1.69 -13.08 -1.58
C PRO A 258 -0.87 -13.30 -0.32
N GLN A 259 0.17 -12.50 -0.07
CA GLN A 259 0.91 -12.60 1.18
C GLN A 259 0.05 -12.12 2.35
N GLU A 260 -0.68 -11.02 2.17
CA GLU A 260 -1.45 -10.37 3.23
C GLU A 260 -2.96 -10.66 3.15
N ASP A 261 -3.40 -11.45 2.16
CA ASP A 261 -4.82 -11.70 1.84
C ASP A 261 -5.62 -10.41 1.59
N VAL A 262 -5.07 -9.47 0.81
CA VAL A 262 -5.69 -8.15 0.62
C VAL A 262 -6.07 -7.89 -0.83
N MET A 263 -7.29 -7.40 -1.03
CA MET A 263 -7.74 -6.74 -2.26
C MET A 263 -8.34 -5.35 -1.93
N PRO A 264 -7.76 -4.23 -2.39
CA PRO A 264 -8.20 -2.87 -2.04
C PRO A 264 -9.40 -2.41 -2.88
N TRP A 265 -10.30 -1.66 -2.24
CA TRP A 265 -11.54 -1.13 -2.82
C TRP A 265 -11.76 0.33 -2.41
N LEU A 266 -12.35 1.11 -3.32
CA LEU A 266 -12.91 2.42 -3.00
C LEU A 266 -14.43 2.36 -3.21
N GLY A 267 -15.18 2.31 -2.10
CA GLY A 267 -16.62 2.06 -2.16
C GLY A 267 -16.93 0.70 -2.81
N LYS A 268 -17.61 0.71 -3.96
CA LYS A 268 -17.99 -0.50 -4.72
C LYS A 268 -17.00 -0.86 -5.84
N THR A 269 -15.89 -0.15 -5.94
CA THR A 269 -14.94 -0.34 -7.05
C THR A 269 -13.64 -0.97 -6.54
N PRO A 270 -13.26 -2.17 -7.02
CA PRO A 270 -11.94 -2.72 -6.75
C PRO A 270 -10.86 -1.88 -7.46
N LEU A 271 -9.67 -1.80 -6.87
CA LEU A 271 -8.60 -0.90 -7.34
C LEU A 271 -7.41 -1.68 -7.88
N ASN A 272 -6.83 -1.21 -8.99
CA ASN A 272 -5.45 -1.57 -9.37
C ASN A 272 -4.42 -0.90 -8.45
N ALA A 273 -3.13 -1.20 -8.64
CA ALA A 273 -2.06 -0.70 -7.78
C ALA A 273 -2.00 0.84 -7.72
N ILE A 274 -2.19 1.53 -8.85
CA ILE A 274 -2.21 3.00 -8.90
C ILE A 274 -3.49 3.59 -8.31
N GLY A 275 -4.63 2.91 -8.48
CA GLY A 275 -5.89 3.27 -7.85
C GLY A 275 -5.79 3.18 -6.33
N PHE A 276 -5.18 2.12 -5.82
CA PHE A 276 -4.90 1.92 -4.40
C PHE A 276 -3.97 3.00 -3.85
N GLN A 277 -2.83 3.24 -4.51
CA GLN A 277 -1.89 4.32 -4.19
C GLN A 277 -2.60 5.69 -4.09
N ARG A 278 -3.45 6.03 -5.07
CA ARG A 278 -4.21 7.29 -5.06
C ARG A 278 -5.26 7.33 -3.96
N ALA A 279 -5.96 6.22 -3.72
CA ALA A 279 -6.97 6.14 -2.67
C ALA A 279 -6.34 6.37 -1.29
N ILE A 280 -5.12 5.87 -1.06
CA ILE A 280 -4.37 6.11 0.18
C ILE A 280 -4.12 7.60 0.41
N THR A 281 -3.69 8.36 -0.61
CA THR A 281 -3.32 9.77 -0.39
C THR A 281 -4.49 10.75 -0.50
N SER A 282 -5.58 10.38 -1.17
CA SER A 282 -6.70 11.29 -1.43
C SER A 282 -8.00 10.90 -0.75
N ASN A 283 -8.17 9.64 -0.34
CA ASN A 283 -9.44 9.13 0.18
C ASN A 283 -9.29 7.91 1.12
N ALA A 284 -8.27 7.90 2.00
CA ALA A 284 -7.98 6.77 2.89
C ALA A 284 -9.14 6.37 3.81
N ARG A 285 -10.05 7.31 4.09
CA ARG A 285 -11.25 7.06 4.90
C ARG A 285 -12.22 6.09 4.23
N ASN A 286 -12.43 6.22 2.91
CA ASN A 286 -13.37 5.38 2.16
C ASN A 286 -12.69 4.19 1.47
N LEU A 287 -11.36 4.09 1.59
CA LEU A 287 -10.58 2.93 1.20
C LEU A 287 -10.84 1.77 2.16
N THR A 288 -11.21 0.62 1.62
CA THR A 288 -11.43 -0.63 2.35
C THR A 288 -10.52 -1.71 1.79
N LEU A 289 -9.97 -2.56 2.67
CA LEU A 289 -9.24 -3.75 2.29
C LEU A 289 -10.18 -4.94 2.44
N LYS A 290 -10.61 -5.55 1.33
CA LYS A 290 -11.39 -6.79 1.38
C LYS A 290 -10.44 -7.96 1.57
N SER A 291 -10.76 -8.79 2.55
CA SER A 291 -9.98 -9.95 3.00
C SER A 291 -10.93 -10.93 3.68
N TYR A 292 -10.59 -12.23 3.71
CA TYR A 292 -11.21 -13.18 4.63
C TYR A 292 -10.42 -13.32 5.93
N SER A 293 -9.16 -12.86 5.94
CA SER A 293 -8.37 -12.67 7.14
C SER A 293 -8.70 -11.35 7.86
N VAL A 294 -8.30 -11.26 9.14
CA VAL A 294 -8.33 -10.00 9.90
C VAL A 294 -7.07 -9.21 9.54
N VAL A 295 -7.25 -8.08 8.84
CA VAL A 295 -6.14 -7.23 8.39
C VAL A 295 -6.29 -5.82 8.94
N SER A 296 -5.24 -5.31 9.57
CA SER A 296 -5.13 -3.91 9.97
C SER A 296 -4.92 -3.04 8.74
N LYS A 297 -5.86 -2.11 8.46
CA LYS A 297 -5.79 -1.25 7.28
C LYS A 297 -4.57 -0.33 7.35
N GLU A 298 -4.33 0.25 8.51
CA GLU A 298 -3.25 1.18 8.76
C GLU A 298 -1.88 0.49 8.61
N ASP A 299 -1.69 -0.67 9.25
CA ASP A 299 -0.42 -1.40 9.18
C ASP A 299 -0.13 -1.90 7.77
N TYR A 300 -1.15 -2.41 7.07
CA TYR A 300 -0.98 -2.86 5.69
C TYR A 300 -0.63 -1.71 4.75
N ILE A 301 -1.28 -0.55 4.88
CA ILE A 301 -0.95 0.61 4.05
C ILE A 301 0.45 1.14 4.36
N ASP A 302 0.86 1.19 5.63
CA ASP A 302 2.22 1.61 6.02
C ASP A 302 3.28 0.70 5.41
N PHE A 303 3.03 -0.61 5.42
CA PHE A 303 3.86 -1.60 4.75
C PHE A 303 3.86 -1.45 3.22
N ALA A 304 2.68 -1.41 2.59
CA ALA A 304 2.53 -1.54 1.15
C ALA A 304 2.83 -0.25 0.38
N TYR A 305 2.44 0.92 0.89
CA TYR A 305 2.54 2.19 0.16
C TYR A 305 3.96 2.50 -0.35
N PRO A 306 5.03 2.35 0.46
CA PRO A 306 6.39 2.62 0.01
C PRO A 306 6.78 1.82 -1.26
N TYR A 307 6.20 0.63 -1.45
CA TYR A 307 6.47 -0.24 -2.59
C TYR A 307 5.71 0.13 -3.86
N LEU A 308 4.63 0.90 -3.76
CA LEU A 308 3.82 1.33 -4.90
C LEU A 308 4.49 2.46 -5.71
N TYR A 309 5.82 2.61 -5.68
CA TYR A 309 6.50 3.71 -6.38
C TYR A 309 6.90 3.32 -7.80
N TYR A 310 7.73 2.28 -7.98
CA TYR A 310 8.00 1.69 -9.29
C TYR A 310 7.36 0.30 -9.34
N ILE A 311 6.65 0.03 -10.42
CA ILE A 311 5.85 -1.19 -10.58
C ILE A 311 6.19 -1.78 -11.95
N ASP A 312 6.70 -3.01 -12.00
CA ASP A 312 6.89 -3.70 -13.28
C ASP A 312 6.16 -5.04 -13.35
N ALA A 313 5.80 -5.39 -14.58
CA ALA A 313 5.19 -6.66 -14.94
C ALA A 313 5.81 -7.17 -16.25
N ALA A 314 5.86 -8.50 -16.39
CA ALA A 314 6.31 -9.14 -17.62
C ALA A 314 5.32 -8.91 -18.77
N PHE A 315 5.77 -9.01 -20.02
CA PHE A 315 4.88 -9.04 -21.18
C PHE A 315 4.21 -10.41 -21.37
N ASP A 316 4.87 -11.52 -20.98
CA ASP A 316 4.41 -12.87 -21.27
C ASP A 316 4.05 -13.67 -20.00
N HIS A 317 2.76 -13.96 -19.84
CA HIS A 317 2.23 -14.74 -18.72
C HIS A 317 1.73 -16.13 -19.15
N ARG A 318 2.02 -16.57 -20.37
CA ARG A 318 1.61 -17.87 -20.90
C ARG A 318 2.37 -19.02 -20.23
N TYR A 319 1.70 -20.16 -20.12
CA TYR A 319 2.24 -21.42 -19.60
C TYR A 319 2.46 -22.49 -20.67
N GLY A 320 1.92 -22.32 -21.88
CA GLY A 320 1.94 -23.32 -22.97
C GLY A 320 3.29 -23.64 -23.63
N GLY A 321 4.44 -23.39 -22.99
CA GLY A 321 5.76 -23.79 -23.51
C GLY A 321 6.27 -23.04 -24.76
N ALA A 322 5.53 -22.05 -25.26
CA ALA A 322 5.97 -21.19 -26.35
C ALA A 322 7.19 -20.32 -25.94
N PRO A 323 8.03 -19.88 -26.90
CA PRO A 323 9.09 -18.91 -26.63
C PRO A 323 8.53 -17.66 -25.95
N LYS A 324 9.28 -17.15 -24.96
CA LYS A 324 8.89 -15.96 -24.21
C LYS A 324 8.85 -14.74 -25.12
N ILE A 325 7.74 -14.01 -25.05
CA ILE A 325 7.58 -12.75 -25.80
C ILE A 325 8.37 -11.64 -25.09
N SER A 326 9.15 -10.91 -25.89
CA SER A 326 9.80 -9.66 -25.49
C SER A 326 9.40 -8.54 -26.44
N VAL A 327 9.48 -7.31 -25.97
CA VAL A 327 9.25 -6.10 -26.77
C VAL A 327 10.57 -5.34 -26.81
N SER A 328 11.10 -5.08 -28.00
CA SER A 328 12.40 -4.41 -28.18
C SER A 328 13.54 -5.05 -27.35
N GLY A 329 13.53 -6.38 -27.22
CA GLY A 329 14.52 -7.14 -26.42
C GLY A 329 14.28 -7.14 -24.91
N MET A 330 13.24 -6.47 -24.42
CA MET A 330 12.90 -6.36 -23.00
C MET A 330 11.75 -7.29 -22.62
N SER A 331 11.84 -7.92 -21.45
CA SER A 331 10.81 -8.85 -20.98
C SER A 331 9.69 -8.18 -20.18
N ASN A 332 9.93 -6.97 -19.66
CA ASN A 332 9.01 -6.30 -18.75
C ASN A 332 8.70 -4.86 -19.17
N LEU A 333 7.56 -4.38 -18.70
CA LEU A 333 7.18 -2.97 -18.69
C LEU A 333 7.19 -2.47 -17.25
N MET A 334 7.92 -1.38 -16.98
CA MET A 334 7.94 -0.70 -15.69
C MET A 334 7.20 0.62 -15.78
N LEU A 335 6.16 0.75 -14.95
CA LEU A 335 5.49 2.00 -14.68
C LEU A 335 6.30 2.83 -13.66
N VAL A 336 6.60 4.07 -14.04
CA VAL A 336 7.30 5.05 -13.20
C VAL A 336 6.43 6.30 -13.01
N PRO A 337 6.51 7.00 -11.86
CA PRO A 337 5.83 8.28 -11.70
C PRO A 337 6.37 9.31 -12.69
N LYS A 338 5.51 10.22 -13.14
CA LYS A 338 5.86 11.32 -14.05
C LYS A 338 7.01 12.15 -13.44
N GLY A 339 8.11 12.26 -14.19
CA GLY A 339 9.30 13.00 -13.77
C GLY A 339 10.22 12.25 -12.79
N ALA A 340 9.88 11.01 -12.41
CA ALA A 340 10.79 10.16 -11.64
C ALA A 340 11.93 9.63 -12.53
N PRO A 341 13.13 9.39 -11.96
CA PRO A 341 14.19 8.72 -12.69
C PRO A 341 13.81 7.26 -13.00
N HIS A 342 14.36 6.72 -14.08
CA HIS A 342 14.23 5.30 -14.42
C HIS A 342 15.27 4.51 -13.63
N PRO A 343 14.88 3.63 -12.69
CA PRO A 343 15.84 2.87 -11.90
C PRO A 343 16.57 1.85 -12.79
N ARG A 344 17.90 1.84 -12.76
CA ARG A 344 18.77 0.95 -13.54
C ARG A 344 19.37 -0.18 -12.72
N LYS A 345 19.23 -0.14 -11.40
CA LYS A 345 19.67 -1.20 -10.49
C LYS A 345 18.79 -1.31 -9.27
N ALA A 346 18.80 -2.47 -8.63
CA ALA A 346 18.28 -2.68 -7.29
C ALA A 346 19.45 -2.78 -6.32
N GLY A 347 19.50 -1.93 -5.30
CA GLY A 347 20.55 -1.90 -4.27
C GLY A 347 20.54 -3.13 -3.36
N PHE A 348 19.43 -3.86 -3.33
CA PHE A 348 19.31 -5.19 -2.72
C PHE A 348 19.71 -6.28 -3.73
N TYR A 349 20.02 -7.50 -3.28
CA TYR A 349 20.55 -8.60 -4.10
C TYR A 349 21.81 -8.23 -4.93
N ASN A 350 22.86 -7.75 -4.25
CA ASN A 350 24.17 -7.47 -4.87
C ASN A 350 24.12 -6.51 -6.08
N ASN A 351 23.37 -5.41 -5.98
CA ASN A 351 23.28 -4.40 -7.04
C ASN A 351 22.78 -4.96 -8.38
N GLN A 352 21.73 -5.80 -8.35
CA GLN A 352 21.16 -6.40 -9.56
C GLN A 352 20.77 -5.31 -10.58
N LYS A 353 21.21 -5.47 -11.83
CA LYS A 353 20.86 -4.55 -12.93
C LYS A 353 19.39 -4.70 -13.33
N ILE A 354 18.79 -3.58 -13.72
CA ILE A 354 17.43 -3.50 -14.30
C ILE A 354 17.58 -3.12 -15.77
N ASP A 355 18.05 -4.08 -16.56
CA ASP A 355 18.28 -3.99 -18.01
C ASP A 355 17.24 -4.77 -18.83
N TYR A 356 16.16 -5.21 -18.19
CA TYR A 356 15.09 -6.03 -18.78
C TYR A 356 13.75 -5.27 -18.94
N CYS A 357 13.70 -3.97 -18.61
CA CYS A 357 12.49 -3.16 -18.59
C CYS A 357 12.44 -2.10 -19.70
N ILE A 358 11.29 -2.00 -20.37
CA ILE A 358 10.84 -0.74 -20.98
C ILE A 358 10.21 0.12 -19.87
N TYR A 359 10.46 1.43 -19.89
CA TYR A 359 9.87 2.36 -18.92
C TYR A 359 8.72 3.14 -19.54
N THR A 360 7.64 3.32 -18.79
CA THR A 360 6.53 4.20 -19.15
C THR A 360 6.04 4.96 -17.91
N ASP A 361 5.58 6.19 -18.08
CA ASP A 361 4.82 6.92 -17.07
C ASP A 361 3.33 7.05 -17.47
N ASN A 362 2.91 6.37 -18.54
CA ASN A 362 1.55 6.40 -19.08
C ASN A 362 0.74 5.21 -18.57
N LEU A 363 -0.35 5.51 -17.86
CA LEU A 363 -1.23 4.48 -17.30
C LEU A 363 -1.88 3.62 -18.37
N ASN A 364 -2.17 4.17 -19.55
CA ASN A 364 -2.84 3.42 -20.61
C ASN A 364 -1.92 2.40 -21.29
N ASP A 365 -0.59 2.57 -21.22
CA ASP A 365 0.36 1.54 -21.65
C ASP A 365 0.35 0.38 -20.64
N PHE A 366 0.48 0.70 -19.34
CA PHE A 366 0.64 -0.30 -18.29
C PHE A 366 -0.64 -1.10 -17.99
N TYR A 367 -1.80 -0.47 -18.17
CA TYR A 367 -3.12 -1.04 -17.91
C TYR A 367 -3.88 -1.40 -19.18
N ALA A 368 -3.18 -1.62 -20.29
CA ALA A 368 -3.79 -2.19 -21.50
C ALA A 368 -4.53 -3.52 -21.16
N PRO A 369 -5.67 -3.80 -21.80
CA PRO A 369 -6.35 -5.08 -21.64
C PRO A 369 -5.45 -6.26 -22.03
N PRO A 370 -5.64 -7.44 -21.42
CA PRO A 370 -4.85 -8.62 -21.74
C PRO A 370 -5.07 -9.06 -23.20
N ALA A 371 -3.98 -9.25 -23.94
CA ALA A 371 -3.98 -9.91 -25.24
C ALA A 371 -3.97 -11.43 -25.06
N ARG A 372 -4.66 -12.15 -25.94
CA ARG A 372 -4.69 -13.62 -25.94
C ARG A 372 -4.02 -14.14 -27.19
N LEU A 373 -3.15 -15.13 -27.03
CA LEU A 373 -2.41 -15.81 -28.10
C LEU A 373 -2.53 -17.32 -27.98
#